data_AF-A0A821TY54-F1
#
_entry.id   AF-A0A821TY54-F1
#
_cell.length_a   1.000
_cell.length_b   1.000
_cell.length_c   1.000
_cell.angle_alpha   90.00
_cell.angle_beta   90.00
_cell.angle_gamma   90.00
#
_symmetry.space_group_name_H-M   'P 1'
#
loop_
_entity.id
_entity.type
_entity.pdbx_description
1 polymer ?
#
loop_
_entity_poly.entity_id
_entity_poly.type
_entity_poly.pdbx_seq_one_letter_code
_entity_poly.pdbx_strand_id
1 'polypeptide(L)'
;MELVNFLIVSSTTYIYAYLNRAKYLKIFNMIVSTWSGIPQSPNSRNFLMKLYVSTNMILIVIVILILLQIYLNTNQANIVQKFIVGITLNMPQVIQFCFLAFYTTLVRCITAILARITENCKSLKASDEANMSIRQMELVYMKVFEIKMDINKAFEGPILASLFQSFHALVSEAYLIYYAELHTNDTSKTFVYNNGVWITCQFIKIYLLSYSGNSLKAEAFKIGEALHYVSTEGQGLRWMMEVQHFSTMLKYQSMDISVFGYFSLNATLMFNMSASAITYLIIMVQFA
;
A
#
# COMPACT_ATOMS: atom_id res chain seq x y z
N MET A 1 -18.87 15.97 12.97
CA MET A 1 -17.60 15.37 13.45
C MET A 1 -16.77 14.78 12.32
N GLU A 2 -17.38 14.06 11.37
CA GLU A 2 -16.66 13.43 10.25
C GLU A 2 -15.83 14.40 9.40
N LEU A 3 -16.40 15.53 8.99
CA LEU A 3 -15.69 16.55 8.22
C LEU A 3 -14.42 17.05 8.93
N VAL A 4 -14.50 17.25 10.25
CA VAL A 4 -13.37 17.71 11.07
C VAL A 4 -12.29 16.64 11.13
N ASN A 5 -12.67 15.38 11.37
CA ASN A 5 -11.73 14.25 11.36
C ASN A 5 -11.02 14.15 10.01
N PHE A 6 -11.78 14.28 8.92
CA PHE A 6 -11.26 14.23 7.57
C PHE A 6 -10.23 15.33 7.27
N LEU A 7 -10.53 16.57 7.64
CA LEU A 7 -9.62 17.71 7.49
C LEU A 7 -8.35 17.57 8.34
N ILE A 8 -8.48 17.09 9.58
CA ILE A 8 -7.34 16.83 10.47
C ILE A 8 -6.43 15.76 9.86
N VAL A 9 -7.01 14.67 9.36
CA VAL A 9 -6.26 13.56 8.78
C VAL A 9 -5.52 14.01 7.51
N SER A 10 -6.20 14.72 6.60
CA SER A 10 -5.54 15.21 5.38
C SER A 10 -4.48 16.28 5.68
N SER A 11 -4.70 17.14 6.67
CA SER A 11 -3.70 18.10 7.14
C SER A 11 -2.50 17.38 7.75
N THR A 12 -2.74 16.31 8.52
CA THR A 12 -1.68 15.43 9.05
C THR A 12 -0.89 14.81 7.91
N THR A 13 -1.55 14.20 6.92
CA THR A 13 -0.89 13.64 5.74
C THR A 13 -0.04 14.68 5.01
N TYR A 14 -0.56 15.89 4.81
CA TYR A 14 0.17 16.98 4.17
C TYR A 14 1.39 17.42 4.97
N ILE A 15 1.24 17.62 6.29
CA ILE A 15 2.34 18.00 7.19
C ILE A 15 3.44 16.94 7.16
N TYR A 16 3.09 15.66 7.28
CA TYR A 16 4.06 14.57 7.19
C TYR A 16 4.75 14.52 5.83
N ALA A 17 4.02 14.78 4.74
CA ALA A 17 4.62 14.82 3.42
C ALA A 17 5.64 15.96 3.29
N TYR A 18 5.31 17.13 3.83
CA TYR A 18 6.20 18.28 3.85
C TYR A 18 7.44 18.07 4.73
N LEU A 19 7.26 17.50 5.93
CA LEU A 19 8.34 17.23 6.88
C LEU A 19 9.30 16.14 6.39
N ASN A 20 8.78 15.10 5.71
CA ASN A 20 9.58 13.98 5.23
C ASN A 20 10.03 14.14 3.77
N ARG A 21 9.86 15.30 3.12
CA ARG A 21 10.22 15.53 1.71
C ARG A 21 11.65 15.10 1.37
N ALA A 22 12.62 15.43 2.23
CA ALA A 22 14.03 15.07 2.03
C ALA A 22 14.25 13.55 2.17
N LYS A 23 13.53 12.91 3.11
CA LYS A 23 13.55 11.45 3.26
C LYS A 23 12.94 10.75 2.05
N TYR A 24 11.88 11.29 1.47
CA TYR A 24 11.28 10.72 0.25
C TYR A 24 12.24 10.73 -0.93
N LEU A 25 12.96 11.85 -1.13
CA LEU A 25 14.00 11.93 -2.16
C LEU A 25 15.14 10.93 -1.89
N LYS A 26 15.58 10.81 -0.63
CA LYS A 26 16.57 9.80 -0.23
C LYS A 26 16.09 8.38 -0.54
N ILE A 27 14.87 8.02 -0.13
CA ILE A 27 14.25 6.70 -0.40
C ILE A 27 14.23 6.43 -1.90
N PHE A 28 13.76 7.39 -2.70
CA PHE A 28 13.70 7.25 -4.15
C PHE A 28 15.09 7.06 -4.78
N ASN A 29 16.08 7.86 -4.37
CA ASN A 29 17.46 7.72 -4.84
C ASN A 29 18.08 6.38 -4.43
N MET A 30 17.76 5.86 -3.24
CA MET A 30 18.19 4.53 -2.81
C MET A 30 17.56 3.43 -3.66
N ILE A 31 16.27 3.54 -4.00
CA ILE A 31 15.58 2.61 -4.91
C ILE A 31 16.24 2.63 -6.29
N VAL A 32 16.45 3.82 -6.86
CA VAL A 32 17.02 3.98 -8.21
C VAL A 32 18.46 3.44 -8.26
N SER A 33 19.30 3.80 -7.29
CA SER A 33 20.69 3.33 -7.23
C SER A 33 20.78 1.81 -6.98
N THR A 34 19.88 1.26 -6.16
CA THR A 34 19.79 -0.19 -5.96
C THR A 34 19.35 -0.89 -7.25
N TRP A 35 18.34 -0.36 -7.95
CA TRP A 35 17.88 -0.90 -9.22
C TRP A 35 18.97 -0.87 -10.30
N SER A 36 19.68 0.25 -10.44
CA SER A 36 20.75 0.41 -11.45
C SER A 36 21.98 -0.46 -11.15
N GLY A 37 22.21 -0.79 -9.87
CA GLY A 37 23.31 -1.67 -9.46
C GLY A 37 23.10 -3.16 -9.78
N ILE A 38 21.89 -3.55 -10.17
CA ILE A 38 21.57 -4.96 -10.48
C ILE A 38 21.77 -5.21 -11.98
N PRO A 39 22.65 -6.15 -12.38
CA PRO A 39 22.98 -6.46 -13.78
C PRO A 39 21.74 -6.67 -14.64
N GLN A 40 21.66 -6.00 -15.80
CA GLN A 40 20.46 -6.05 -16.64
C GLN A 40 20.20 -7.48 -17.14
N SER A 41 19.01 -8.00 -16.87
CA SER A 41 18.50 -9.22 -17.50
C SER A 41 17.57 -8.86 -18.66
N PRO A 42 17.41 -9.71 -19.69
CA PRO A 42 16.43 -9.48 -20.76
C PRO A 42 14.99 -9.27 -20.21
N ASN A 43 14.69 -9.86 -19.06
CA ASN A 43 13.41 -9.70 -18.37
C ASN A 43 13.27 -8.37 -17.59
N SER A 44 14.34 -7.61 -17.38
CA SER A 44 14.31 -6.34 -16.63
C SER A 44 13.28 -5.34 -17.19
N ARG A 45 13.17 -5.25 -18.51
CA ARG A 45 12.17 -4.40 -19.18
C ARG A 45 10.74 -4.83 -18.87
N ASN A 46 10.50 -6.14 -18.79
CA ASN A 46 9.18 -6.69 -18.47
C ASN A 46 8.76 -6.35 -17.04
N PHE A 47 9.69 -6.34 -16.08
CA PHE A 47 9.41 -5.92 -14.70
C PHE A 47 9.03 -4.44 -14.60
N LEU A 48 9.80 -3.56 -15.26
CA LEU A 48 9.48 -2.13 -15.28
C LEU A 48 8.15 -1.87 -15.98
N MET A 49 7.85 -2.59 -17.07
CA MET A 49 6.56 -2.47 -17.76
C MET A 49 5.40 -2.93 -16.87
N LYS A 50 5.54 -4.05 -16.15
CA LYS A 50 4.53 -4.51 -15.18
C LYS A 50 4.33 -3.50 -14.05
N LEU A 51 5.41 -2.92 -13.53
CA LEU A 51 5.35 -1.87 -12.50
C LEU A 51 4.61 -0.63 -13.04
N TYR A 52 4.97 -0.17 -14.24
CA TYR A 52 4.36 0.99 -14.89
C TYR A 52 2.86 0.79 -15.12
N VAL A 53 2.47 -0.33 -15.75
CA VAL A 53 1.07 -0.66 -16.00
C VAL A 53 0.30 -0.75 -14.69
N SER A 54 0.83 -1.46 -13.70
CA SER A 54 0.13 -1.65 -12.43
C SER A 54 -0.01 -0.35 -11.63
N THR A 55 0.97 0.56 -11.72
CA THR A 55 0.91 1.88 -11.08
C THR A 55 -0.10 2.79 -11.79
N ASN A 56 -0.08 2.80 -13.12
CA ASN A 56 -1.04 3.57 -13.91
C ASN A 56 -2.48 3.09 -13.69
N MET A 57 -2.71 1.78 -13.58
CA MET A 57 -4.04 1.25 -13.26
C MET A 57 -4.56 1.76 -11.91
N ILE A 58 -3.70 1.81 -10.87
CA ILE A 58 -4.09 2.39 -9.58
C ILE A 58 -4.47 3.87 -9.74
N LEU A 59 -3.65 4.65 -10.46
CA LEU A 59 -3.92 6.06 -10.69
C LEU A 59 -5.22 6.29 -11.47
N ILE A 60 -5.47 5.51 -12.52
CA ILE A 60 -6.70 5.58 -13.31
C ILE A 60 -7.93 5.31 -12.43
N VAL A 61 -7.89 4.25 -11.62
CA VAL A 61 -8.99 3.90 -10.69
C VAL A 61 -9.24 5.05 -9.71
N ILE A 62 -8.18 5.61 -9.12
CA ILE A 62 -8.27 6.77 -8.20
C ILE A 62 -8.91 7.98 -8.90
N VAL A 63 -8.48 8.30 -10.12
CA VAL A 63 -9.02 9.43 -10.90
C VAL A 63 -10.50 9.21 -11.22
N ILE A 64 -10.89 8.01 -11.65
CA ILE A 64 -12.30 7.68 -11.93
C ILE A 64 -13.17 7.87 -10.68
N LEU A 65 -12.69 7.43 -9.51
CA LEU A 65 -13.43 7.60 -8.26
C LEU A 65 -13.56 9.05 -7.84
N ILE A 66 -12.51 9.86 -8.01
CA ILE A 66 -12.55 11.30 -7.74
C ILE A 66 -13.54 11.98 -8.69
N LEU A 67 -13.52 11.65 -9.98
CA LEU A 67 -14.47 12.19 -10.96
C LEU A 67 -15.92 11.79 -10.63
N LEU A 68 -16.14 10.53 -10.24
CA LEU A 68 -17.45 10.06 -9.81
C LEU A 68 -17.94 10.81 -8.57
N GLN A 69 -17.06 11.05 -7.60
CA GLN A 69 -17.37 11.80 -6.39
C GLN A 69 -17.69 13.27 -6.69
N ILE A 70 -16.93 13.91 -7.59
CA ILE A 70 -17.23 15.26 -8.07
C ILE A 70 -18.59 15.29 -8.76
N TYR A 71 -18.89 14.32 -9.62
CA TYR A 71 -20.16 14.24 -10.33
C TYR A 71 -21.35 14.12 -9.35
N LEU A 72 -21.29 13.18 -8.41
CA LEU A 72 -22.38 12.97 -7.44
C LEU A 72 -22.59 14.20 -6.54
N ASN A 73 -21.51 14.82 -6.09
CA ASN A 73 -21.58 16.00 -5.23
C ASN A 73 -22.04 17.28 -5.94
N THR A 74 -21.90 17.36 -7.27
CA THR A 74 -22.21 18.58 -8.03
C THR A 74 -23.60 18.57 -8.66
N ASN A 75 -24.26 17.41 -8.77
CA ASN A 75 -25.50 17.29 -9.53
C ASN A 75 -26.71 18.02 -8.90
N GLN A 76 -26.66 18.37 -7.60
CA GLN A 76 -27.78 18.99 -6.88
C GLN A 76 -27.44 20.30 -6.15
N ALA A 77 -26.24 20.85 -6.39
CA ALA A 77 -25.70 21.95 -5.59
C ALA A 77 -25.61 23.28 -6.36
N ASN A 78 -25.82 24.41 -5.67
CA ASN A 78 -25.51 25.75 -6.19
C ASN A 78 -23.99 25.94 -6.35
N ILE A 79 -23.55 26.92 -7.16
CA ILE A 79 -22.11 27.16 -7.43
C ILE A 79 -21.29 27.30 -6.13
N VAL A 80 -21.80 28.04 -5.15
CA VAL A 80 -21.14 28.21 -3.84
C VAL A 80 -21.03 26.88 -3.09
N GLN A 81 -22.09 26.07 -3.08
CA GLN A 81 -22.07 24.75 -2.44
C GLN A 81 -21.10 23.80 -3.14
N LYS A 82 -21.04 23.82 -4.48
CA LYS A 82 -20.05 23.05 -5.27
C LYS A 82 -18.63 23.43 -4.88
N PHE A 83 -18.36 24.73 -4.74
CA PHE A 83 -17.03 25.22 -4.35
C PHE A 83 -16.67 24.78 -2.93
N ILE A 84 -17.59 24.93 -1.97
CA ILE A 84 -17.39 24.49 -0.58
C ILE A 84 -17.11 22.99 -0.54
N VAL A 85 -17.97 22.17 -1.14
CA VAL A 85 -17.81 20.70 -1.20
C VAL A 85 -16.50 20.31 -1.88
N GLY A 86 -16.12 21.01 -2.95
CA GLY A 86 -14.85 20.80 -3.64
C GLY A 86 -13.65 20.95 -2.72
N ILE A 87 -13.61 22.04 -1.93
CA ILE A 87 -12.49 22.34 -1.04
C ILE A 87 -12.52 21.46 0.22
N THR A 88 -13.69 21.25 0.81
CA THR A 88 -13.79 20.60 2.13
C THR A 88 -13.84 19.08 2.07
N LEU A 89 -14.29 18.50 0.94
CA LEU A 89 -14.44 17.04 0.78
C LEU A 89 -13.59 16.47 -0.35
N ASN A 90 -13.61 17.07 -1.55
CA ASN A 90 -12.89 16.48 -2.68
C ASN A 90 -11.37 16.69 -2.57
N MET A 91 -10.91 17.90 -2.23
CA MET A 91 -9.48 18.20 -2.14
C MET A 91 -8.76 17.35 -1.08
N PRO A 92 -9.27 17.18 0.16
CA PRO A 92 -8.57 16.38 1.15
C PRO A 92 -8.57 14.89 0.79
N GLN A 93 -9.58 14.41 0.04
CA GLN A 93 -9.62 13.04 -0.49
C GLN A 93 -8.52 12.84 -1.55
N VAL A 94 -8.38 13.80 -2.46
CA VAL A 94 -7.31 13.79 -3.47
C VAL A 94 -5.94 13.74 -2.80
N ILE A 95 -5.70 14.56 -1.76
CA ILE A 95 -4.44 14.57 -1.01
C ILE A 95 -4.13 13.18 -0.43
N GLN A 96 -5.11 12.53 0.21
CA GLN A 96 -4.93 11.20 0.79
C GLN A 96 -4.66 10.13 -0.29
N PHE A 97 -5.38 10.17 -1.41
CA PHE A 97 -5.14 9.22 -2.50
C PHE A 97 -3.81 9.45 -3.20
N CYS A 98 -3.38 10.70 -3.41
CA CYS A 98 -2.05 11.01 -3.94
C CYS A 98 -0.96 10.46 -3.02
N PHE A 99 -1.11 10.66 -1.71
CA PHE A 99 -0.19 10.11 -0.71
C PHE A 99 -0.14 8.57 -0.75
N LEU A 100 -1.31 7.92 -0.83
CA LEU A 100 -1.40 6.47 -0.88
C LEU A 100 -0.85 5.89 -2.20
N ALA A 101 -1.11 6.55 -3.32
CA ALA A 101 -0.53 6.18 -4.61
C ALA A 101 1.00 6.28 -4.57
N PHE A 102 1.54 7.34 -3.96
CA PHE A 102 2.97 7.49 -3.78
C PHE A 102 3.56 6.37 -2.89
N TYR A 103 2.97 6.11 -1.73
CA TYR A 103 3.35 5.01 -0.84
C TYR A 103 3.36 3.65 -1.56
N THR A 104 2.24 3.29 -2.20
CA THR A 104 2.09 1.99 -2.87
C THR A 104 3.05 1.84 -4.04
N THR A 105 3.39 2.93 -4.73
CA THR A 105 4.40 2.94 -5.80
C THR A 105 5.79 2.63 -5.23
N LEU A 106 6.20 3.29 -4.13
CA LEU A 106 7.50 3.02 -3.48
C LEU A 106 7.62 1.56 -3.03
N VAL A 107 6.56 1.02 -2.39
CA VAL A 107 6.54 -0.39 -1.97
C VAL A 107 6.61 -1.32 -3.18
N ARG A 108 5.92 -1.02 -4.28
CA ARG A 108 6.00 -1.84 -5.49
C ARG A 108 7.37 -1.78 -6.16
N CYS A 109 8.05 -0.64 -6.12
CA CYS A 109 9.42 -0.55 -6.63
C CYS A 109 10.37 -1.50 -5.89
N ILE A 110 10.30 -1.53 -4.55
CA ILE A 110 11.13 -2.47 -3.78
C ILE A 110 10.70 -3.92 -3.98
N THR A 111 9.40 -4.21 -4.12
CA THR A 111 8.92 -5.55 -4.48
C THR A 111 9.44 -6.00 -5.85
N ALA A 112 9.53 -5.09 -6.82
CA ALA A 112 10.11 -5.39 -8.13
C ALA A 112 11.61 -5.69 -8.05
N ILE A 113 12.35 -5.01 -7.16
CA ILE A 113 13.75 -5.33 -6.87
C ILE A 113 13.86 -6.75 -6.30
N LEU A 114 13.03 -7.09 -5.29
CA LEU A 114 13.01 -8.44 -4.71
C LEU A 114 12.68 -9.51 -5.75
N ALA A 115 11.73 -9.25 -6.65
CA ALA A 115 11.38 -10.20 -7.71
C ALA A 115 12.56 -10.53 -8.64
N ARG A 116 13.52 -9.60 -8.83
CA ARG A 116 14.76 -9.88 -9.56
C ARG A 116 15.70 -10.79 -8.78
N ILE A 117 15.75 -10.65 -7.46
CA ILE A 117 16.50 -11.58 -6.60
C ILE A 117 15.90 -12.98 -6.75
N THR A 118 14.57 -13.11 -6.65
CA THR A 118 13.86 -14.38 -6.85
C THR A 118 14.20 -15.02 -8.19
N GLU A 119 14.22 -14.24 -9.28
CA GLU A 119 14.58 -14.72 -10.61
C GLU A 119 16.02 -15.23 -10.68
N ASN A 120 16.99 -14.51 -10.09
CA ASN A 120 18.39 -14.92 -10.07
C ASN A 120 18.62 -16.18 -9.20
N CYS A 121 17.90 -16.34 -8.08
CA CYS A 121 17.91 -17.59 -7.32
C CYS A 121 17.40 -18.76 -8.17
N LYS A 122 16.36 -18.53 -8.98
CA LYS A 122 15.81 -19.57 -9.88
C LYS A 122 16.76 -19.92 -11.03
N SER A 123 17.50 -18.97 -11.59
CA SER A 123 18.52 -19.29 -12.62
C SER A 123 19.67 -20.12 -12.05
N LEU A 124 20.09 -19.86 -10.80
CA LEU A 124 21.11 -20.69 -10.13
C LEU A 124 20.68 -22.14 -9.94
N LYS A 125 19.37 -22.39 -9.76
CA LYS A 125 18.82 -23.76 -9.73
C LYS A 125 18.91 -24.45 -11.09
N ALA A 126 18.67 -23.71 -12.18
CA ALA A 126 18.64 -24.27 -13.52
C ALA A 126 20.05 -24.55 -14.10
N SER A 127 21.12 -24.25 -13.36
CA SER A 127 22.50 -24.20 -13.87
C SER A 127 22.68 -23.25 -15.07
N ASP A 128 21.73 -22.33 -15.25
CA ASP A 128 21.86 -21.23 -16.21
C ASP A 128 22.85 -20.19 -15.68
N GLU A 129 23.46 -19.41 -16.56
CA GLU A 129 24.34 -18.29 -16.19
C GLU A 129 23.53 -17.24 -15.41
N ALA A 130 23.55 -17.36 -14.08
CA ALA A 130 22.96 -16.37 -13.20
C ALA A 130 23.71 -15.05 -13.33
N ASN A 131 22.96 -13.96 -13.52
CA ASN A 131 23.54 -12.64 -13.68
C ASN A 131 24.09 -12.07 -12.36
N MET A 132 23.77 -12.68 -11.22
CA MET A 132 24.22 -12.27 -9.89
C MET A 132 24.72 -13.46 -9.05
N SER A 133 25.79 -13.22 -8.31
CA SER A 133 26.22 -14.10 -7.22
C SER A 133 25.30 -14.03 -5.99
N ILE A 134 25.33 -15.06 -5.15
CA ILE A 134 24.58 -15.09 -3.87
C ILE A 134 24.89 -13.90 -2.99
N ARG A 135 26.19 -13.58 -2.84
CA ARG A 135 26.62 -12.42 -2.05
C ARG A 135 26.07 -11.10 -2.59
N GLN A 136 25.98 -10.91 -3.91
CA GLN A 136 25.38 -9.71 -4.49
C GLN A 136 23.88 -9.65 -4.20
N MET A 137 23.17 -10.77 -4.35
CA MET A 137 21.75 -10.86 -4.01
C MET A 137 21.48 -10.52 -2.54
N GLU A 138 22.31 -11.01 -1.63
CA GLU A 138 22.24 -10.71 -0.21
C GLU A 138 22.41 -9.21 0.06
N LEU A 139 23.42 -8.58 -0.54
CA LEU A 139 23.66 -7.13 -0.41
C LEU A 139 22.51 -6.29 -0.98
N VAL A 140 21.89 -6.72 -2.08
CA VAL A 140 20.70 -6.06 -2.63
C VAL A 140 19.51 -6.21 -1.69
N TYR A 141 19.31 -7.40 -1.11
CA TYR A 141 18.24 -7.63 -0.12
C TYR A 141 18.40 -6.75 1.11
N MET A 142 19.63 -6.63 1.64
CA MET A 142 19.95 -5.73 2.76
C MET A 142 19.58 -4.28 2.46
N LYS A 143 19.94 -3.78 1.28
CA LYS A 143 19.57 -2.43 0.85
C LYS A 143 18.05 -2.26 0.75
N VAL A 144 17.35 -3.26 0.21
CA VAL A 144 15.88 -3.23 0.17
C VAL A 144 15.28 -3.21 1.56
N PHE A 145 15.84 -3.96 2.52
CA PHE A 145 15.40 -3.96 3.90
C PHE A 145 15.55 -2.57 4.55
N GLU A 146 16.69 -1.90 4.34
CA GLU A 146 16.92 -0.52 4.79
C GLU A 146 15.92 0.45 4.16
N ILE A 147 15.70 0.37 2.85
CA ILE A 147 14.71 1.20 2.13
C ILE A 147 13.31 0.97 2.73
N LYS A 148 12.93 -0.28 2.99
CA LYS A 148 11.66 -0.64 3.63
C LYS A 148 11.53 -0.02 5.02
N MET A 149 12.59 -0.02 5.82
CA MET A 149 12.58 0.63 7.14
C MET A 149 12.38 2.15 7.02
N ASP A 150 13.05 2.79 6.06
CA ASP A 150 12.90 4.23 5.81
C ASP A 150 11.48 4.57 5.30
N ILE A 151 10.90 3.74 4.41
CA ILE A 151 9.49 3.85 3.99
C ILE A 151 8.58 3.70 5.20
N ASN A 152 8.76 2.67 6.03
CA ASN A 152 7.85 2.43 7.16
C ASN A 152 7.83 3.62 8.13
N LYS A 153 9.01 4.11 8.53
CA LYS A 153 9.14 5.28 9.42
C LYS A 153 8.57 6.56 8.83
N ALA A 154 8.67 6.76 7.52
CA ALA A 154 8.19 7.98 6.88
C ALA A 154 6.67 8.00 6.64
N PHE A 155 6.02 6.83 6.66
CA PHE A 155 4.61 6.68 6.31
C PHE A 155 3.73 6.14 7.46
N GLU A 156 4.28 5.62 8.55
CA GLU A 156 3.51 5.02 9.65
C GLU A 156 2.45 5.97 10.25
N GLY A 157 2.79 7.23 10.50
CA GLY A 157 1.85 8.22 11.05
C GLY A 157 0.65 8.51 10.14
N PRO A 158 0.87 8.94 8.89
CA PRO A 158 -0.22 9.17 7.95
C PRO A 158 -1.04 7.91 7.61
N ILE A 159 -0.40 6.73 7.58
CA ILE A 159 -1.11 5.47 7.39
C ILE A 159 -2.05 5.22 8.57
N LEU A 160 -1.59 5.41 9.81
CA LEU A 160 -2.43 5.29 11.00
C LEU A 160 -3.64 6.23 10.93
N ALA A 161 -3.39 7.51 10.62
CA ALA A 161 -4.45 8.51 10.51
C ALA A 161 -5.46 8.16 9.39
N SER A 162 -4.96 7.70 8.24
CA SER A 162 -5.82 7.26 7.13
C SER A 162 -6.66 6.04 7.50
N LEU A 163 -6.09 5.05 8.21
CA LEU A 163 -6.83 3.86 8.63
C LEU A 163 -7.91 4.21 9.65
N PHE A 164 -7.60 5.07 10.62
CA PHE A 164 -8.59 5.58 11.57
C PHE A 164 -9.73 6.31 10.87
N GLN A 165 -9.41 7.21 9.94
CA GLN A 165 -10.40 7.93 9.14
C GLN A 165 -11.26 6.98 8.31
N SER A 166 -10.64 6.01 7.63
CA SER A 166 -11.36 5.02 6.84
C SER A 166 -12.28 4.16 7.69
N PHE A 167 -11.83 3.73 8.87
CA PHE A 167 -12.66 2.98 9.81
C PHE A 167 -13.88 3.79 10.27
N HIS A 168 -13.65 5.02 10.73
CA HIS A 168 -14.72 5.91 11.19
C HIS A 168 -15.74 6.17 10.08
N ALA A 169 -15.28 6.46 8.86
CA ALA A 169 -16.14 6.71 7.71
C ALA A 169 -16.91 5.46 7.29
N LEU A 170 -16.31 4.27 7.32
CA LEU A 170 -17.03 3.01 7.03
C LEU A 170 -18.23 2.81 7.97
N VAL A 171 -18.04 3.05 9.27
CA VAL A 171 -19.12 2.90 10.26
C VAL A 171 -20.16 4.01 10.11
N SER A 172 -19.72 5.26 9.97
CA SER A 172 -20.60 6.44 9.93
C SER A 172 -21.49 6.43 8.68
N GLU A 173 -20.91 6.21 7.51
CA GLU A 173 -21.64 6.22 6.24
C GLU A 173 -22.61 5.04 6.12
N ALA A 174 -22.21 3.86 6.60
CA ALA A 174 -23.11 2.70 6.65
C ALA A 174 -24.28 2.94 7.61
N TYR A 175 -24.02 3.54 8.77
CA TYR A 175 -25.07 3.90 9.73
C TYR A 175 -26.02 4.97 9.16
N LEU A 176 -25.51 5.98 8.43
CA LEU A 176 -26.33 6.99 7.78
C LEU A 176 -27.29 6.39 6.74
N ILE A 177 -26.82 5.43 5.94
CA ILE A 177 -27.67 4.69 5.00
C ILE A 177 -28.79 3.95 5.76
N TYR A 178 -28.44 3.22 6.83
CA TYR A 178 -29.40 2.49 7.66
C TYR A 178 -30.44 3.43 8.29
N TYR A 179 -29.98 4.53 8.90
CA TYR A 179 -30.83 5.48 9.59
C TYR A 179 -31.82 6.16 8.63
N ALA A 180 -31.34 6.57 7.45
CA ALA A 180 -32.17 7.22 6.44
C ALA A 180 -33.31 6.31 5.96
N GLU A 181 -33.02 5.03 5.72
CA GLU A 181 -34.03 4.06 5.28
C GLU A 181 -35.13 3.84 6.32
N LEU A 182 -34.78 3.80 7.62
CA LEU A 182 -35.74 3.52 8.68
C LEU A 182 -36.59 4.71 9.11
N HIS A 183 -36.01 5.91 9.16
CA HIS A 183 -36.64 7.05 9.84
C HIS A 183 -37.19 8.11 8.89
N THR A 184 -36.64 8.21 7.67
CA THR A 184 -36.97 9.33 6.79
C THR A 184 -37.90 8.97 5.64
N ASN A 185 -38.07 7.68 5.29
CA ASN A 185 -38.86 7.19 4.13
C ASN A 185 -38.57 7.92 2.79
N ASP A 186 -37.53 8.75 2.75
CA ASP A 186 -37.14 9.61 1.64
C ASP A 186 -35.63 9.41 1.37
N THR A 187 -35.25 8.14 1.20
CA THR A 187 -33.92 7.78 0.71
C THR A 187 -33.84 8.12 -0.77
N SER A 188 -33.52 9.39 -1.07
CA SER A 188 -33.18 9.77 -2.43
C SER A 188 -32.07 8.84 -2.93
N LYS A 189 -32.27 8.23 -4.11
CA LYS A 189 -31.28 7.27 -4.68
C LYS A 189 -29.87 7.87 -4.72
N THR A 190 -29.78 9.17 -4.97
CA THR A 190 -28.52 9.94 -4.96
C THR A 190 -27.79 9.89 -3.62
N PHE A 191 -28.51 9.94 -2.50
CA PHE A 191 -27.91 9.84 -1.15
C PHE A 191 -27.24 8.48 -0.93
N VAL A 192 -27.96 7.40 -1.24
CA VAL A 192 -27.44 6.02 -1.11
C VAL A 192 -26.22 5.81 -2.02
N TYR A 193 -26.28 6.26 -3.28
CA TYR A 193 -25.14 6.17 -4.19
C TYR A 193 -23.93 6.97 -3.71
N ASN A 194 -24.13 8.18 -3.20
CA ASN A 194 -23.06 9.01 -2.68
C ASN A 194 -22.32 8.33 -1.52
N ASN A 195 -23.07 7.88 -0.50
CA ASN A 195 -22.48 7.22 0.67
C ASN A 195 -21.85 5.86 0.30
N GLY A 196 -22.43 5.13 -0.66
CA GLY A 196 -21.84 3.91 -1.22
C GLY A 196 -20.50 4.14 -1.91
N VAL A 197 -20.36 5.24 -2.68
CA VAL A 197 -19.07 5.63 -3.29
C VAL A 197 -18.06 6.01 -2.21
N TRP A 198 -18.47 6.71 -1.15
CA TRP A 198 -17.62 7.01 0.00
C TRP A 198 -17.09 5.75 0.69
N ILE A 199 -17.97 4.80 0.99
CA ILE A 199 -17.60 3.48 1.56
C ILE A 199 -16.61 2.76 0.64
N THR A 200 -16.89 2.74 -0.67
CA THR A 200 -16.01 2.11 -1.66
C THR A 200 -14.62 2.75 -1.66
N CYS A 201 -14.54 4.07 -1.57
CA CYS A 201 -13.26 4.78 -1.46
C CYS A 201 -12.46 4.33 -0.22
N GLN A 202 -13.12 4.14 0.93
CA GLN A 202 -12.44 3.69 2.14
C GLN A 202 -11.92 2.25 2.01
N PHE A 203 -12.71 1.35 1.43
CA PHE A 203 -12.25 -0.02 1.16
C PHE A 203 -11.05 -0.05 0.22
N ILE A 204 -11.02 0.80 -0.80
CA ILE A 204 -9.89 0.89 -1.72
C ILE A 204 -8.63 1.36 -1.00
N LYS A 205 -8.72 2.33 -0.07
CA LYS A 205 -7.57 2.75 0.74
C LYS A 205 -7.01 1.60 1.56
N ILE A 206 -7.88 0.89 2.27
CA ILE A 206 -7.51 -0.26 3.11
C ILE A 206 -6.92 -1.39 2.25
N TYR A 207 -7.53 -1.68 1.10
CA TYR A 207 -7.05 -2.68 0.15
C TYR A 207 -5.65 -2.34 -0.37
N LEU A 208 -5.42 -1.11 -0.82
CA LEU A 208 -4.11 -0.68 -1.35
C LEU A 208 -3.00 -0.82 -0.30
N LEU A 209 -3.27 -0.43 0.96
CA LEU A 209 -2.35 -0.63 2.07
C LEU A 209 -2.07 -2.12 2.31
N SER A 210 -3.13 -2.93 2.47
CA SER A 210 -3.03 -4.38 2.75
C SER A 210 -2.31 -5.14 1.63
N TYR A 211 -2.65 -4.84 0.37
CA TYR A 211 -2.08 -5.46 -0.81
C TYR A 211 -0.59 -5.14 -0.94
N SER A 212 -0.20 -3.88 -0.72
CA SER A 212 1.19 -3.46 -0.86
C SER A 212 2.12 -4.19 0.12
N GLY A 213 1.77 -4.24 1.41
CA GLY A 213 2.60 -4.95 2.39
C GLY A 213 2.53 -6.47 2.24
N ASN A 214 1.37 -7.04 1.87
CA ASN A 214 1.28 -8.46 1.56
C ASN A 214 2.14 -8.85 0.34
N SER A 215 2.15 -8.03 -0.71
CA SER A 215 2.95 -8.28 -1.91
C SER A 215 4.45 -8.26 -1.62
N LEU A 216 4.90 -7.36 -0.75
CA LEU A 216 6.30 -7.28 -0.34
C LEU A 216 6.70 -8.54 0.47
N LYS A 217 5.88 -8.90 1.46
CA LYS A 217 6.08 -10.12 2.27
C LYS A 217 6.10 -11.38 1.41
N ALA A 218 5.15 -11.51 0.49
CA ALA A 218 5.05 -12.66 -0.39
C ALA A 218 6.28 -12.80 -1.30
N GLU A 219 6.82 -11.69 -1.81
CA GLU A 219 8.01 -11.75 -2.64
C GLU A 219 9.27 -12.12 -1.84
N ALA A 220 9.41 -11.59 -0.61
CA ALA A 220 10.49 -12.00 0.29
C ALA A 220 10.43 -13.49 0.63
N PHE A 221 9.22 -14.05 0.83
CA PHE A 221 9.01 -15.48 1.05
C PHE A 221 9.47 -16.33 -0.14
N LYS A 222 9.16 -15.90 -1.37
CA LYS A 222 9.60 -16.60 -2.59
C LYS A 222 11.11 -16.62 -2.75
N ILE A 223 11.84 -15.61 -2.27
CA ILE A 223 13.30 -15.62 -2.25
C ILE A 223 13.80 -16.75 -1.35
N GLY A 224 13.23 -16.87 -0.13
CA GLY A 224 13.59 -17.95 0.79
C GLY A 224 13.32 -19.33 0.21
N GLU A 225 12.16 -19.51 -0.40
CA GLU A 225 11.80 -20.74 -1.12
C GLU A 225 12.78 -21.03 -2.28
N ALA A 226 13.07 -20.03 -3.12
CA ALA A 226 13.99 -20.20 -4.24
C ALA A 226 15.42 -20.53 -3.79
N LEU A 227 15.87 -19.96 -2.67
CA LEU A 227 17.19 -20.19 -2.09
C LEU A 227 17.36 -21.63 -1.61
N HIS A 228 16.30 -22.25 -1.06
CA HIS A 228 16.32 -23.66 -0.63
C HIS A 228 16.55 -24.64 -1.79
N TYR A 229 16.20 -24.27 -3.02
CA TYR A 229 16.37 -25.11 -4.20
C TYR A 229 17.64 -24.83 -4.99
N VAL A 230 18.50 -23.91 -4.54
CA VAL A 230 19.80 -23.67 -5.17
C VAL A 230 20.67 -24.91 -4.97
N SER A 231 21.27 -25.43 -6.06
CA SER A 231 22.10 -26.63 -5.99
C SER A 231 23.29 -26.41 -5.04
N THR A 232 23.40 -27.28 -4.05
CA THR A 232 24.56 -27.35 -3.14
C THR A 232 25.45 -28.56 -3.44
N GLU A 233 25.02 -29.47 -4.30
CA GLU A 233 25.77 -30.69 -4.64
C GLU A 233 26.98 -30.35 -5.53
N GLY A 234 28.15 -30.86 -5.15
CA GLY A 234 29.41 -30.60 -5.86
C GLY A 234 29.98 -29.19 -5.67
N GLN A 235 29.34 -28.33 -4.89
CA GLN A 235 29.81 -26.97 -4.60
C GLN A 235 30.71 -26.94 -3.35
N GLY A 236 31.69 -26.04 -3.33
CA GLY A 236 32.64 -25.92 -2.21
C GLY A 236 32.00 -25.38 -0.92
N LEU A 237 32.64 -25.64 0.23
CA LEU A 237 32.18 -25.22 1.57
C LEU A 237 31.77 -23.73 1.65
N ARG A 238 32.49 -22.85 0.93
CA ARG A 238 32.19 -21.43 0.86
C ARG A 238 30.79 -21.13 0.31
N TRP A 239 30.38 -21.81 -0.75
CA TRP A 239 29.05 -21.63 -1.36
C TRP A 239 27.93 -21.96 -0.37
N MET A 240 28.07 -23.10 0.32
CA MET A 240 27.11 -23.54 1.32
C MET A 240 26.99 -22.55 2.47
N MET A 241 28.11 -21.97 2.93
CA MET A 241 28.10 -20.94 3.96
C MET A 241 27.39 -19.66 3.50
N GLU A 242 27.60 -19.23 2.24
CA GLU A 242 26.92 -18.04 1.67
C GLU A 242 25.40 -18.27 1.56
N VAL A 243 24.96 -19.44 1.08
CA VAL A 243 23.53 -19.82 1.05
C VAL A 243 22.93 -19.82 2.46
N GLN A 244 23.62 -20.45 3.43
CA GLN A 244 23.16 -20.55 4.80
C GLN A 244 23.06 -19.18 5.48
N HIS A 245 24.05 -18.31 5.25
CA HIS A 245 24.06 -16.94 5.76
C HIS A 245 22.86 -16.15 5.21
N PHE A 246 22.64 -16.19 3.89
CA PHE A 246 21.52 -15.49 3.29
C PHE A 246 20.17 -16.03 3.79
N SER A 247 20.00 -17.36 3.88
CA SER A 247 18.77 -17.96 4.43
C SER A 247 18.50 -17.52 5.87
N THR A 248 19.55 -17.47 6.70
CA THR A 248 19.47 -16.99 8.08
C THR A 248 19.04 -15.52 8.13
N MET A 249 19.60 -14.69 7.23
CA MET A 249 19.25 -13.27 7.13
C MET A 249 17.77 -13.06 6.76
N LEU A 250 17.26 -13.80 5.77
CA LEU A 250 15.84 -13.75 5.37
C LEU A 250 14.90 -14.04 6.54
N LYS A 251 15.30 -14.94 7.44
CA LYS A 251 14.51 -15.31 8.62
C LYS A 251 14.48 -14.20 9.67
N TYR A 252 15.60 -13.53 9.93
CA TYR A 252 15.68 -12.50 10.96
C TYR A 252 15.21 -11.11 10.48
N GLN A 253 15.32 -10.82 9.20
CA GLN A 253 14.98 -9.52 8.62
C GLN A 253 13.61 -9.56 7.94
N SER A 254 12.56 -9.52 8.74
CA SER A 254 11.19 -9.53 8.21
C SER A 254 10.89 -8.32 7.31
N MET A 255 10.40 -8.62 6.10
CA MET A 255 9.88 -7.65 5.14
C MET A 255 8.44 -7.20 5.47
N ASP A 256 7.94 -7.48 6.67
CA ASP A 256 6.63 -7.00 7.14
C ASP A 256 6.64 -5.49 7.38
N ILE A 257 5.71 -4.77 6.74
CA ILE A 257 5.45 -3.36 7.03
C ILE A 257 4.44 -3.29 8.18
N SER A 258 4.75 -2.52 9.21
CA SER A 258 3.89 -2.37 10.40
C SER A 258 3.80 -0.93 10.85
N VAL A 259 2.62 -0.53 11.33
CA VAL A 259 2.38 0.83 11.81
C VAL A 259 2.78 0.91 13.27
N PHE A 260 3.87 1.64 13.59
CA PHE A 260 4.44 1.76 14.93
C PHE A 260 4.65 0.42 15.68
N GLY A 261 4.78 -0.69 14.95
CA GLY A 261 4.90 -2.03 15.52
C GLY A 261 3.59 -2.65 16.06
N TYR A 262 2.46 -1.95 16.04
CA TYR A 262 1.20 -2.46 16.61
C TYR A 262 0.48 -3.46 15.71
N PHE A 263 0.36 -3.16 14.42
CA PHE A 263 -0.28 -4.06 13.46
C PHE A 263 0.41 -4.01 12.10
N SER A 264 0.32 -5.12 11.38
CA SER A 264 0.97 -5.31 10.07
C SER A 264 0.03 -4.94 8.94
N LEU A 265 0.59 -4.35 7.87
CA LEU A 265 -0.13 -3.99 6.65
C LEU A 265 -0.18 -5.18 5.68
N ASN A 266 -0.76 -6.30 6.12
CA ASN A 266 -0.89 -7.50 5.29
C ASN A 266 -2.37 -7.81 4.99
N ALA A 267 -2.63 -8.98 4.39
CA ALA A 267 -3.98 -9.38 3.99
C ALA A 267 -4.99 -9.44 5.17
N THR A 268 -4.55 -9.60 6.42
CA THR A 268 -5.45 -9.65 7.57
C THR A 268 -6.01 -8.28 7.94
N LEU A 269 -5.34 -7.18 7.55
CA LEU A 269 -5.78 -5.81 7.84
C LEU A 269 -7.19 -5.54 7.28
N MET A 270 -7.42 -5.91 6.02
CA MET A 270 -8.72 -5.71 5.38
C MET A 270 -9.83 -6.48 6.09
N PHE A 271 -9.58 -7.75 6.43
CA PHE A 271 -10.52 -8.58 7.17
C PHE A 271 -10.83 -7.99 8.55
N ASN A 272 -9.79 -7.65 9.33
CA ASN A 272 -9.93 -7.11 10.68
C ASN A 272 -10.68 -5.77 10.69
N MET A 273 -10.39 -4.89 9.72
CA MET A 273 -11.09 -3.60 9.60
C MET A 273 -12.56 -3.79 9.22
N SER A 274 -12.85 -4.70 8.28
CA SER A 274 -14.22 -4.97 7.83
C SER A 274 -15.05 -5.60 8.94
N ALA A 275 -14.51 -6.62 9.61
CA ALA A 275 -15.16 -7.30 10.73
C ALA A 275 -15.45 -6.32 11.88
N SER A 276 -14.45 -5.51 12.25
CA SER A 276 -14.61 -4.50 13.30
C SER A 276 -15.68 -3.47 12.92
N ALA A 277 -15.67 -2.96 11.68
CA ALA A 277 -16.65 -1.98 11.23
C ALA A 277 -18.08 -2.54 11.28
N ILE A 278 -18.27 -3.79 10.84
CA ILE A 278 -19.56 -4.49 10.93
C ILE A 278 -19.99 -4.66 12.39
N THR A 279 -19.10 -5.10 13.28
CA THR A 279 -19.42 -5.25 14.71
C THR A 279 -19.86 -3.93 15.33
N TYR A 280 -19.12 -2.84 15.08
CA TYR A 280 -19.50 -1.52 15.57
C TYR A 280 -20.82 -1.03 14.97
N LEU A 281 -21.07 -1.29 13.68
CA LEU A 281 -22.34 -0.97 13.04
C LEU A 281 -23.51 -1.71 13.71
N ILE A 282 -23.37 -3.01 13.98
CA ILE A 282 -24.39 -3.81 14.68
C ILE A 282 -24.68 -3.23 16.07
N ILE A 283 -23.62 -2.88 16.82
CA ILE A 283 -23.77 -2.27 18.15
C ILE A 283 -24.54 -0.93 18.04
N MET A 284 -24.14 -0.06 17.11
CA MET A 284 -24.82 1.23 16.89
C MET A 284 -26.29 1.05 16.52
N VAL A 285 -26.60 0.06 15.69
CA VAL A 285 -27.97 -0.28 15.29
C VAL A 285 -28.80 -0.81 16.48
N GLN A 286 -28.20 -1.61 17.36
CA GLN A 286 -28.89 -2.17 18.53
C GLN A 286 -29.21 -1.13 19.61
N PHE A 287 -28.42 -0.06 19.70
CA PHE A 287 -28.58 1.01 20.68
C PHE A 287 -29.21 2.29 20.09
N ALA A 288 -29.60 2.28 18.81
CA ALA A 288 -30.35 3.35 18.16
C ALA A 288 -31.84 3.21 18.46
#